data_AF-A0A3S0BIY7-F1
#
_entry.id   AF-A0A3S0BIY7-F1
#
_cell.length_a   1.000
_cell.length_b   1.000
_cell.length_c   1.000
_cell.angle_alpha   90.00
_cell.angle_beta   90.00
_cell.angle_gamma   90.00
#
_symmetry.space_group_name_H-M   'P 1'
#
loop_
_entity.id
_entity.type
_entity.pdbx_description
1 polymer ?
#
loop_
_entity_poly.entity_id
_entity_poly.type
_entity_poly.pdbx_seq_one_letter_code
_entity_poly.pdbx_strand_id
1 'polypeptide(L)'
;MTAETGLTIAQADIQISKNGGAFAQTSASPTTTHDADGWYQCPLTATDTGTLGPLTVQIVMSGAAPVWEHFMVVPAVVYDSLVAGSDTLTVDVTQWSGTNVASPDTAGYPKVTIKSGTGTGELSLTSGKVVLNTNLKKNQALSNYHLLMTDSTNHAPATGLTVTATRCLDGGTFGSG
;
A
#
# COMPACT_ATOMS: atom_id res chain seq x y z
N MET A 1 40.52 -22.33 -27.31
CA MET A 1 39.27 -22.55 -28.07
C MET A 1 39.08 -21.33 -28.95
N THR A 2 38.73 -21.50 -30.22
CA THR A 2 38.49 -20.37 -31.14
C THR A 2 36.98 -20.16 -31.24
N ALA A 3 36.53 -18.91 -31.16
CA ALA A 3 35.11 -18.59 -31.31
C ALA A 3 34.65 -18.81 -32.76
N GLU A 4 33.47 -19.41 -32.94
CA GLU A 4 32.82 -19.51 -34.24
C GLU A 4 32.08 -18.20 -34.54
N THR A 5 32.63 -17.36 -35.41
CA THR A 5 32.12 -16.01 -35.71
C THR A 5 31.35 -15.91 -37.03
N GLY A 6 31.20 -17.02 -37.75
CA GLY A 6 30.53 -17.09 -39.06
C GLY A 6 29.19 -17.84 -39.05
N LEU A 7 28.54 -17.99 -37.89
CA LEU A 7 27.27 -18.72 -37.80
C LEU A 7 26.12 -17.85 -38.30
N THR A 8 25.24 -18.46 -39.10
CA THR A 8 23.94 -17.89 -39.45
C THR A 8 22.88 -18.59 -38.61
N ILE A 9 22.44 -17.95 -37.52
CA ILE A 9 21.42 -18.50 -36.63
C ILE A 9 20.05 -18.06 -37.14
N ALA A 10 19.32 -18.97 -37.78
CA ALA A 10 17.99 -18.68 -38.32
C ALA A 10 16.91 -18.66 -37.20
N GLN A 11 15.72 -18.16 -37.54
CA GLN A 11 14.55 -18.18 -36.65
C GLN A 11 14.26 -19.58 -36.10
N ALA A 12 14.30 -20.59 -36.96
CA ALA A 12 14.01 -21.98 -36.60
C ALA A 12 15.04 -22.60 -35.64
N ASP A 13 16.27 -22.05 -35.59
CA ASP A 13 17.34 -22.54 -34.73
C ASP A 13 17.16 -22.04 -33.29
N ILE A 14 16.48 -20.92 -33.09
CA ILE A 14 16.12 -20.37 -31.77
C ILE A 14 14.78 -20.98 -31.34
N GLN A 15 14.83 -22.04 -30.54
CA GLN A 15 13.63 -22.69 -30.03
C GLN A 15 13.36 -22.32 -28.58
N ILE A 16 12.10 -22.05 -28.27
CA ILE A 16 11.64 -21.62 -26.95
C ILE A 16 10.57 -22.57 -26.41
N SER A 17 10.66 -22.91 -25.14
CA SER A 17 9.64 -23.63 -24.38
C SER A 17 9.05 -22.70 -23.34
N LYS A 18 7.76 -22.40 -23.46
CA LYS A 18 7.03 -21.47 -22.58
C LYS A 18 6.27 -22.25 -21.52
N ASN A 19 6.58 -22.02 -20.26
CA ASN A 19 5.97 -22.67 -19.10
C ASN A 19 5.87 -24.20 -19.23
N GLY A 20 6.94 -24.85 -19.72
CA GLY A 20 6.99 -26.30 -19.94
C GLY A 20 6.25 -26.81 -21.19
N GLY A 21 5.76 -25.92 -22.05
CA GLY A 21 5.18 -26.30 -23.34
C GLY A 21 6.22 -26.89 -24.31
N ALA A 22 5.73 -27.50 -25.40
CA ALA A 22 6.60 -28.00 -26.46
C ALA A 22 7.47 -26.86 -27.04
N PHE A 23 8.70 -27.20 -27.42
CA PHE A 23 9.58 -26.24 -28.08
C PHE A 23 8.99 -25.82 -29.43
N ALA A 24 9.03 -24.51 -29.68
CA ALA A 24 8.67 -23.91 -30.95
C ALA A 24 9.68 -22.80 -31.28
N GLN A 25 9.84 -22.47 -32.55
CA GLN A 25 10.72 -21.37 -32.95
C GLN A 25 10.28 -20.03 -32.33
N THR A 26 11.24 -19.13 -32.09
CA THR A 26 10.96 -17.74 -31.70
C THR A 26 10.06 -17.05 -32.73
N SER A 27 9.23 -16.13 -32.24
CA SER A 27 8.45 -15.24 -33.10
C SER A 27 9.24 -14.02 -33.58
N ALA A 28 10.47 -13.82 -33.11
CA ALA A 28 11.36 -12.78 -33.62
C ALA A 28 11.75 -13.08 -35.07
N SER A 29 12.05 -12.05 -35.85
CA SER A 29 12.73 -12.20 -37.15
C SER A 29 14.23 -11.89 -36.94
N PRO A 30 15.03 -12.88 -36.50
CA PRO A 30 16.41 -12.64 -36.13
C PRO A 30 17.26 -12.20 -37.34
N THR A 31 17.98 -11.09 -37.15
CA THR A 31 19.17 -10.73 -37.92
C THR A 31 20.41 -10.95 -37.06
N THR A 32 20.47 -12.09 -36.38
CA THR A 32 21.52 -12.43 -35.42
C THR A 32 22.87 -12.35 -36.10
N THR A 33 23.66 -11.37 -35.66
CA THR A 33 25.03 -11.17 -36.11
C THR A 33 25.94 -11.47 -34.94
N HIS A 34 27.16 -11.92 -35.25
CA HIS A 34 28.23 -12.03 -34.27
C HIS A 34 28.48 -10.63 -33.66
N ASP A 35 28.53 -10.56 -32.33
CA ASP A 35 28.81 -9.33 -31.59
C ASP A 35 30.29 -9.29 -31.16
N ALA A 36 30.68 -10.15 -30.20
CA ALA A 36 32.06 -10.26 -29.72
C ALA A 36 32.37 -11.68 -29.23
N ASP A 37 33.59 -12.18 -29.42
CA ASP A 37 34.10 -13.43 -28.79
C ASP A 37 33.20 -14.68 -28.89
N GLY A 38 32.45 -14.84 -29.99
CA GLY A 38 31.51 -15.94 -30.20
C GLY A 38 30.12 -15.72 -29.59
N TRP A 39 29.87 -14.57 -28.98
CA TRP A 39 28.53 -14.15 -28.58
C TRP A 39 27.72 -13.70 -29.79
N TYR A 40 26.50 -14.20 -29.84
CA TYR A 40 25.47 -13.80 -30.80
C TYR A 40 24.29 -13.22 -30.04
N GLN A 41 23.64 -12.23 -30.62
CA GLN A 41 22.36 -11.76 -30.11
C GLN A 41 21.31 -12.87 -30.26
N CYS A 42 20.35 -12.92 -29.33
CA CYS A 42 19.20 -13.81 -29.41
C CYS A 42 17.94 -12.97 -29.19
N PRO A 43 17.37 -12.37 -30.25
CA PRO A 43 16.20 -11.51 -30.11
C PRO A 43 14.99 -12.35 -29.70
N LEU A 44 14.25 -11.85 -28.72
CA LEU A 44 12.95 -12.38 -28.30
C LEU A 44 11.91 -11.27 -28.41
N THR A 45 10.66 -11.62 -28.68
CA THR A 45 9.55 -10.67 -28.73
C THR A 45 8.66 -10.75 -27.51
N ALA A 46 7.72 -9.79 -27.39
CA ALA A 46 6.66 -9.84 -26.39
C ALA A 46 5.80 -11.11 -26.48
N THR A 47 5.64 -11.70 -27.68
CA THR A 47 4.95 -12.99 -27.84
C THR A 47 5.77 -14.11 -27.23
N ASP A 48 7.10 -14.08 -27.35
CA ASP A 48 8.00 -15.12 -26.81
C ASP A 48 7.98 -15.14 -25.29
N THR A 49 7.94 -13.95 -24.66
CA THR A 49 7.82 -13.79 -23.21
C THR A 49 6.38 -13.58 -22.74
N GLY A 50 5.38 -13.93 -23.57
CA GLY A 50 3.96 -13.67 -23.30
C GLY A 50 3.29 -14.67 -22.35
N THR A 51 4.03 -15.61 -21.76
CA THR A 51 3.51 -16.63 -20.86
C THR A 51 4.30 -16.62 -19.57
N LEU A 52 3.61 -16.41 -18.44
CA LEU A 52 4.23 -16.41 -17.11
C LEU A 52 4.75 -17.82 -16.75
N GLY A 53 5.86 -17.87 -16.02
CA GLY A 53 6.50 -19.11 -15.58
C GLY A 53 7.88 -19.34 -16.23
N PRO A 54 8.43 -20.56 -16.11
CA PRO A 54 9.73 -20.90 -16.66
C PRO A 54 9.76 -20.75 -18.19
N LEU A 55 10.81 -20.12 -18.70
CA LEU A 55 11.11 -20.01 -20.12
C LEU A 55 12.46 -20.67 -20.38
N THR A 56 12.49 -21.68 -21.23
CA THR A 56 13.76 -22.25 -21.71
C THR A 56 13.99 -21.77 -23.13
N VAL A 57 15.13 -21.14 -23.37
CA VAL A 57 15.59 -20.75 -24.71
C VAL A 57 16.72 -21.68 -25.08
N GLN A 58 16.63 -22.32 -26.24
CA GLN A 58 17.69 -23.16 -26.77
C GLN A 58 18.04 -22.76 -28.20
N ILE A 59 19.33 -22.85 -28.51
CA ILE A 59 19.87 -22.71 -29.86
C ILE A 59 20.22 -24.11 -30.35
N VAL A 60 19.59 -24.53 -31.45
CA VAL A 60 19.79 -25.84 -32.07
C VAL A 60 20.39 -25.63 -33.45
N MET A 61 21.69 -25.92 -33.60
CA MET A 61 22.38 -25.86 -34.89
C MET A 61 22.69 -27.27 -35.40
N SER A 62 22.57 -27.47 -36.71
CA SER A 62 22.95 -28.74 -37.33
C SER A 62 24.44 -29.05 -37.09
N GLY A 63 24.73 -30.29 -36.68
CA GLY A 63 26.11 -30.72 -36.40
C GLY A 63 26.66 -30.29 -35.04
N ALA A 64 25.87 -29.61 -34.20
CA ALA A 64 26.25 -29.21 -32.85
C ALA A 64 25.22 -29.66 -31.80
N ALA A 65 25.66 -29.83 -30.56
CA ALA A 65 24.75 -30.04 -29.43
C ALA A 65 23.96 -28.74 -29.15
N PRO A 66 22.68 -28.82 -28.78
CA PRO A 66 21.92 -27.66 -28.35
C PRO A 66 22.58 -26.96 -27.17
N VAL A 67 22.53 -25.62 -27.18
CA VAL A 67 22.88 -24.78 -26.02
C VAL A 67 21.61 -24.16 -25.50
N TRP A 68 21.42 -24.10 -24.19
CA TRP A 68 20.19 -23.60 -23.59
C TRP A 68 20.43 -22.76 -22.35
N GLU A 69 19.47 -21.88 -22.07
CA GLU A 69 19.42 -21.04 -20.87
C GLU A 69 17.98 -21.02 -20.31
N HIS A 70 17.87 -20.87 -19.00
CA HIS A 70 16.58 -20.84 -18.30
C HIS A 70 16.30 -19.46 -17.72
N PHE A 71 15.06 -19.00 -17.90
CA PHE A 71 14.56 -17.74 -17.38
C PHE A 71 13.25 -17.95 -16.63
N MET A 72 12.86 -16.96 -15.84
CA MET A 72 11.52 -16.87 -15.25
C MET A 72 10.82 -15.64 -15.81
N VAL A 73 9.69 -15.84 -16.48
CA VAL A 73 8.82 -14.74 -16.90
C VAL A 73 7.86 -14.42 -15.75
N VAL A 74 8.00 -13.22 -15.20
CA VAL A 74 7.16 -12.71 -14.12
C VAL A 74 6.25 -11.58 -14.62
N PRO A 75 5.14 -11.26 -13.93
CA PRO A 75 4.36 -10.06 -14.23
C PRO A 75 5.24 -8.80 -14.19
N ALA A 76 5.02 -7.86 -15.11
CA ALA A 76 5.82 -6.63 -15.21
C ALA A 76 5.88 -5.88 -13.88
N VAL A 77 4.73 -5.64 -13.23
CA VAL A 77 4.65 -4.97 -11.92
C VAL A 77 5.48 -5.66 -10.83
N VAL A 78 5.64 -7.00 -10.90
CA VAL A 78 6.45 -7.74 -9.92
C VAL A 78 7.94 -7.49 -10.17
N TYR A 79 8.39 -7.52 -11.42
CA TYR A 79 9.79 -7.21 -11.74
C TYR A 79 10.12 -5.74 -11.45
N ASP A 80 9.25 -4.82 -11.88
CA ASP A 80 9.46 -3.39 -11.76
C ASP A 80 9.51 -2.94 -10.29
N SER A 81 8.73 -3.58 -9.42
CA SER A 81 8.71 -3.27 -7.99
C SER A 81 9.79 -3.98 -7.18
N LEU A 82 10.09 -5.26 -7.45
CA LEU A 82 11.02 -6.05 -6.63
C LEU A 82 12.46 -6.02 -7.11
N VAL A 83 12.68 -5.79 -8.41
CA VAL A 83 14.01 -5.90 -9.04
C VAL A 83 14.45 -4.56 -9.61
N ALA A 84 13.65 -3.92 -10.47
CA ALA A 84 14.06 -2.68 -11.13
C ALA A 84 13.93 -1.44 -10.22
N GLY A 85 13.05 -1.48 -9.21
CA GLY A 85 12.79 -0.35 -8.31
C GLY A 85 12.13 0.85 -9.00
N SER A 86 11.49 0.63 -10.15
CA SER A 86 10.84 1.67 -10.96
C SER A 86 9.35 1.81 -10.69
N ASP A 87 8.76 0.90 -9.93
CA ASP A 87 7.35 0.93 -9.54
C ASP A 87 7.14 0.44 -8.09
N THR A 88 5.93 0.57 -7.58
CA THR A 88 5.52 0.09 -6.26
C THR A 88 4.84 -1.27 -6.33
N LEU A 89 5.03 -2.11 -5.31
CA LEU A 89 4.31 -3.38 -5.20
C LEU A 89 2.95 -3.14 -4.53
N THR A 90 1.87 -3.45 -5.25
CA THR A 90 0.50 -3.41 -4.69
C THR A 90 0.24 -4.63 -3.81
N VAL A 91 -0.14 -4.40 -2.56
CA VAL A 91 -0.39 -5.47 -1.58
C VAL A 91 -1.62 -5.17 -0.72
N ASP A 92 -2.32 -6.23 -0.29
CA ASP A 92 -3.34 -6.17 0.76
C ASP A 92 -2.70 -6.55 2.10
N VAL A 93 -2.64 -5.61 3.03
CA VAL A 93 -1.97 -5.81 4.32
C VAL A 93 -2.91 -6.48 5.32
N THR A 94 -2.57 -7.68 5.79
CA THR A 94 -3.32 -8.40 6.85
C THR A 94 -2.75 -8.17 8.25
N GLN A 95 -1.46 -7.87 8.36
CA GLN A 95 -0.76 -7.59 9.61
C GLN A 95 0.26 -6.47 9.44
N TRP A 96 0.45 -5.65 10.48
CA TRP A 96 1.54 -4.67 10.59
C TRP A 96 2.35 -4.98 11.86
N SER A 97 3.66 -5.21 11.70
CA SER A 97 4.58 -5.50 12.81
C SER A 97 4.14 -6.71 13.64
N GLY A 98 3.63 -7.75 12.96
CA GLY A 98 3.14 -8.99 13.58
C GLY A 98 1.79 -8.86 14.29
N THR A 99 1.11 -7.71 14.18
CA THR A 99 -0.24 -7.51 14.74
C THR A 99 -1.25 -7.41 13.61
N ASN A 100 -2.38 -8.11 13.73
CA ASN A 100 -3.46 -8.05 12.76
C ASN A 100 -3.95 -6.62 12.55
N VAL A 101 -4.07 -6.21 11.28
CA VAL A 101 -4.78 -4.99 10.94
C VAL A 101 -6.25 -5.18 11.36
N ALA A 102 -6.83 -4.16 12.00
CA ALA A 102 -8.20 -4.25 12.46
C ALA A 102 -9.16 -4.44 11.28
N SER A 103 -10.14 -5.34 11.41
CA SER A 103 -11.17 -5.54 10.39
C SER A 103 -11.83 -4.19 10.07
N PRO A 104 -11.97 -3.83 8.78
CA PRO A 104 -12.69 -2.64 8.41
C PRO A 104 -14.17 -2.78 8.76
N ASP A 105 -14.82 -1.68 9.14
CA ASP A 105 -16.27 -1.67 9.39
C ASP A 105 -17.05 -1.73 8.05
N THR A 106 -16.43 -1.30 6.93
CA THR A 106 -16.95 -1.38 5.56
C THR A 106 -15.81 -1.66 4.58
N ALA A 107 -16.00 -2.59 3.65
CA ALA A 107 -14.98 -2.94 2.65
C ALA A 107 -14.47 -1.71 1.88
N GLY A 108 -13.14 -1.57 1.76
CA GLY A 108 -12.49 -0.42 1.12
C GLY A 108 -12.17 0.76 2.04
N TYR A 109 -12.66 0.78 3.28
CA TYR A 109 -12.36 1.84 4.26
C TYR A 109 -11.43 1.31 5.37
N PRO A 110 -10.17 1.77 5.45
CA PRO A 110 -9.26 1.29 6.48
C PRO A 110 -9.70 1.76 7.87
N LYS A 111 -9.67 0.85 8.84
CA LYS A 111 -9.87 1.21 10.25
C LYS A 111 -8.60 1.80 10.83
N VAL A 112 -8.60 3.11 11.05
CA VAL A 112 -7.50 3.79 11.74
C VAL A 112 -7.81 3.85 13.23
N THR A 113 -7.10 3.04 14.02
CA THR A 113 -7.20 3.13 15.48
C THR A 113 -6.28 4.24 15.97
N ILE A 114 -6.83 5.31 16.56
CA ILE A 114 -6.03 6.36 17.19
C ILE A 114 -5.56 5.83 18.54
N LYS A 115 -4.25 5.89 18.81
CA LYS A 115 -3.69 5.48 20.10
C LYS A 115 -4.30 6.31 21.24
N SER A 116 -4.68 5.67 22.34
CA SER A 116 -5.04 6.40 23.55
C SER A 116 -3.79 7.00 24.20
N GLY A 117 -3.82 8.30 24.48
CA GLY A 117 -2.66 8.97 25.06
C GLY A 117 -2.90 10.45 25.38
N THR A 118 -1.83 11.14 25.78
CA THR A 118 -1.86 12.56 26.21
C THR A 118 -0.93 13.45 25.39
N GLY A 119 -0.28 12.90 24.35
CA GLY A 119 0.57 13.63 23.43
C GLY A 119 -0.20 14.41 22.37
N THR A 120 0.51 15.23 21.60
CA THR A 120 -0.06 16.00 20.49
C THR A 120 -0.62 15.07 19.40
N GLY A 121 -1.91 15.23 19.07
CA GLY A 121 -2.60 14.41 18.07
C GLY A 121 -3.16 13.07 18.60
N GLU A 122 -3.02 12.78 19.90
CA GLU A 122 -3.61 11.60 20.54
C GLU A 122 -4.99 11.93 21.14
N LEU A 123 -5.85 10.91 21.24
CA LEU A 123 -7.13 11.01 21.93
C LEU A 123 -7.00 10.40 23.33
N SER A 124 -7.21 11.17 24.39
CA SER A 124 -7.20 10.61 25.75
C SER A 124 -8.48 9.81 25.98
N LEU A 125 -8.37 8.47 25.96
CA LEU A 125 -9.48 7.57 26.23
C LEU A 125 -9.32 6.96 27.63
N THR A 126 -10.35 7.04 28.46
CA THR A 126 -10.42 6.31 29.75
C THR A 126 -11.71 5.50 29.77
N SER A 127 -11.59 4.17 29.86
CA SER A 127 -12.72 3.23 29.89
C SER A 127 -13.72 3.45 28.74
N GLY A 128 -13.22 3.67 27.52
CA GLY A 128 -14.06 3.84 26.33
C GLY A 128 -14.70 5.22 26.16
N LYS A 129 -14.40 6.19 27.03
CA LYS A 129 -14.84 7.58 26.90
C LYS A 129 -13.70 8.49 26.48
N VAL A 130 -13.97 9.46 25.61
CA VAL A 130 -13.08 10.60 25.36
C VAL A 130 -13.03 11.46 26.61
N VAL A 131 -11.85 11.60 27.20
CA VAL A 131 -11.60 12.51 28.31
C VAL A 131 -11.52 13.91 27.73
N LEU A 132 -12.47 14.76 28.12
CA LEU A 132 -12.42 16.18 27.84
C LEU A 132 -11.65 16.87 28.97
N ASN A 133 -10.56 17.56 28.63
CA ASN A 133 -9.92 18.51 29.54
C ASN A 133 -10.83 19.74 29.68
N THR A 134 -11.88 19.62 30.48
CA THR A 134 -12.73 20.76 30.84
C THR A 134 -12.15 21.51 32.04
N ASN A 135 -12.32 22.82 32.04
CA ASN A 135 -12.03 23.67 33.21
C ASN A 135 -13.12 23.54 34.30
N LEU A 136 -14.24 22.86 33.99
CA LEU A 136 -15.30 22.54 34.94
C LEU A 136 -15.10 21.11 35.45
N LYS A 137 -14.32 20.95 36.53
CA LYS A 137 -14.17 19.65 37.22
C LYS A 137 -15.03 19.61 38.48
N LYS A 138 -15.29 18.41 39.01
CA LYS A 138 -16.04 18.24 40.26
C LYS A 138 -15.37 19.04 41.38
N ASN A 139 -16.18 19.81 42.12
CA ASN A 139 -15.76 20.63 43.26
C ASN A 139 -14.69 21.69 42.95
N GLN A 140 -14.59 22.17 41.70
CA GLN A 140 -13.67 23.27 41.37
C GLN A 140 -14.34 24.64 41.59
N ALA A 141 -13.71 25.48 42.40
CA ALA A 141 -14.10 26.88 42.52
C ALA A 141 -13.68 27.64 41.25
N LEU A 142 -14.63 28.30 40.61
CA LEU A 142 -14.37 29.21 39.48
C LEU A 142 -14.71 30.64 39.89
N SER A 143 -13.69 31.42 40.22
CA SER A 143 -13.87 32.78 40.76
C SER A 143 -14.51 33.77 39.79
N ASN A 144 -14.39 33.54 38.47
CA ASN A 144 -14.90 34.43 37.42
C ASN A 144 -15.71 33.66 36.36
N TYR A 145 -16.64 32.81 36.80
CA TYR A 145 -17.52 32.12 35.87
C TYR A 145 -18.61 33.07 35.36
N HIS A 146 -18.56 33.43 34.07
CA HIS A 146 -19.52 34.35 33.46
C HIS A 146 -20.68 33.58 32.83
N LEU A 147 -21.91 33.97 33.14
CA LEU A 147 -23.12 33.55 32.45
C LEU A 147 -23.59 34.69 31.55
N LEU A 148 -23.81 34.43 30.26
CA LEU A 148 -24.49 35.39 29.38
C LEU A 148 -25.98 35.36 29.72
N MET A 149 -26.54 36.52 30.10
CA MET A 149 -27.96 36.68 30.32
C MET A 149 -28.61 37.25 29.07
N THR A 150 -29.61 36.55 28.53
CA THR A 150 -30.35 37.00 27.36
C THR A 150 -31.83 37.13 27.68
N ASP A 151 -32.49 38.09 27.05
CA ASP A 151 -33.96 38.19 27.06
C ASP A 151 -34.60 36.94 26.44
N SER A 152 -35.69 36.45 27.03
CA SER A 152 -36.33 35.18 26.63
C SER A 152 -37.14 35.26 25.34
N THR A 153 -37.35 36.47 24.81
CA THR A 153 -38.13 36.73 23.60
C THR A 153 -37.23 36.92 22.40
N ASN A 154 -36.12 37.66 22.55
CA ASN A 154 -35.25 38.05 21.44
C ASN A 154 -33.80 37.55 21.56
N HIS A 155 -33.44 36.90 22.67
CA HIS A 155 -32.09 36.41 22.96
C HIS A 155 -30.99 37.48 22.95
N ALA A 156 -31.34 38.77 23.06
CA ALA A 156 -30.39 39.86 23.18
C ALA A 156 -29.86 39.97 24.63
N PRO A 157 -28.62 40.45 24.84
CA PRO A 157 -28.07 40.63 26.18
C PRO A 157 -28.97 41.51 27.07
N ALA A 158 -29.38 40.99 28.22
CA ALA A 158 -30.21 41.71 29.18
C ALA A 158 -29.35 42.29 30.31
N THR A 159 -29.24 43.61 30.39
CA THR A 159 -28.40 44.31 31.38
C THR A 159 -29.18 44.68 32.65
N GLY A 160 -28.52 44.63 33.82
CA GLY A 160 -29.06 45.18 35.07
C GLY A 160 -30.09 44.31 35.80
N LEU A 161 -30.27 43.06 35.39
CA LEU A 161 -31.19 42.13 36.05
C LEU A 161 -30.58 41.55 37.34
N THR A 162 -31.40 41.44 38.39
CA THR A 162 -31.04 40.67 39.60
C THR A 162 -31.24 39.18 39.31
N VAL A 163 -30.21 38.37 39.57
CA VAL A 163 -30.30 36.92 39.36
C VAL A 163 -30.36 36.19 40.69
N THR A 164 -31.42 35.40 40.86
CA THR A 164 -31.47 34.33 41.84
C THR A 164 -30.99 33.06 41.17
N ALA A 165 -29.78 32.60 41.53
CA ALA A 165 -29.28 31.32 41.03
C ALA A 165 -29.77 30.19 41.94
N THR A 166 -30.21 29.10 41.32
CA THR A 166 -30.32 27.81 41.98
C THR A 166 -29.40 26.82 41.30
N ARG A 167 -28.81 25.91 42.08
CA ARG A 167 -27.92 24.87 41.54
C ARG A 167 -28.42 23.48 41.90
N CYS A 168 -28.39 22.59 40.92
CA CYS A 168 -28.51 21.16 41.10
C CYS A 168 -27.09 20.59 41.19
N LEU A 169 -26.75 19.95 42.30
CA LEU A 169 -25.48 19.26 42.48
C LEU A 169 -25.71 17.76 42.34
N ASP A 170 -24.94 17.10 41.47
CA ASP A 170 -24.93 15.64 41.31
C ASP A 170 -26.34 15.01 41.12
N GLY A 171 -27.25 15.70 40.42
CA GLY A 171 -28.60 15.20 40.16
C GLY A 171 -29.61 15.37 41.32
N GLY A 172 -29.23 16.10 42.37
CA GLY A 172 -30.13 16.45 43.48
C GLY A 172 -31.16 17.54 43.15
N THR A 173 -31.96 17.94 44.14
CA THR A 173 -32.91 19.05 43.99
C THR A 173 -32.18 20.38 43.83
N PHE A 174 -32.76 21.32 43.09
CA PHE A 174 -32.26 22.69 42.99
C PHE A 174 -32.29 23.37 44.37
N GLY A 175 -31.11 23.71 44.89
CA GLY A 175 -30.94 24.51 46.11
C GLY A 175 -30.47 25.93 45.79
N SER A 176 -30.50 26.82 46.79
CA SER A 176 -29.96 28.18 46.65
C SER A 176 -28.48 28.13 46.27
N GLY A 177 -28.10 28.90 45.24
CA GLY A 177 -26.73 29.03 44.74
C GLY A 177 -25.79 29.70 45.73
#